data_AF-A0A022R9Z3-F1
#
_entry.id   AF-A0A022R9Z3-F1
#
_cell.length_a   1.000
_cell.length_b   1.000
_cell.length_c   1.000
_cell.angle_alpha   90.00
_cell.angle_beta   90.00
_cell.angle_gamma   90.00
#
_symmetry.space_group_name_H-M   'P 1'
#
loop_
_entity.id
_entity.type
_entity.pdbx_description
1 polymer ?
#
loop_
_entity_poly.entity_id
_entity_poly.type
_entity_poly.pdbx_seq_one_letter_code
_entity_poly.pdbx_strand_id
1 'polypeptide(L)'
;MCFKNSVFGGCLMLIAFACWFNAKCGEAFGTFGFDIHHRYSDTVKEYLNLDGLPEKGTVDYYTAMAHRDQLLHDRRLAASTKPVLTFYSSVGNETYYISNLAYLHYAYLSVGTPSLEFFVALDTSKDLFWLPCDCTTCARKFLTQVIIQRILIDIFYDILFSELKKPAFPIYSPSNSTTSKPLPCNSTKCGPTRGCSTMYNACSYEISYGATSSTCILVDDVLHLGTNVTPQDVVDVPVTFGCGQNLTGNFLDVAGINGVFGLGMDNISIPSVLANKGLVANSFSLCFGSSSSVGRIEFGDKGSPLQKKTPFNLQQSKPTYNITVTQIAVDNNVTDLVFAANFDSSVSYSFFADPAYSFIVNNVLWIWCLDEDVEPPRLLFFVVARARDLRAFECLMYALLDACVLA
;
A
#
# COMPACT_ATOMS: atom_id res chain seq x y z
N MET A 1 -54.82 -13.83 78.45
CA MET A 1 -55.31 -13.08 77.27
C MET A 1 -54.87 -13.81 76.01
N CYS A 2 -55.72 -13.75 74.98
CA CYS A 2 -55.86 -14.66 73.85
C CYS A 2 -54.69 -14.83 72.86
N PHE A 3 -54.65 -16.04 72.26
CA PHE A 3 -54.29 -16.47 70.88
C PHE A 3 -53.74 -15.43 69.88
N LYS A 4 -52.81 -15.75 68.97
CA LYS A 4 -52.92 -16.79 67.92
C LYS A 4 -51.59 -17.02 67.15
N ASN A 5 -51.40 -18.26 66.70
CA ASN A 5 -50.36 -18.78 65.80
C ASN A 5 -50.13 -17.96 64.50
N SER A 6 -48.91 -18.01 63.95
CA SER A 6 -48.73 -18.54 62.59
C SER A 6 -47.26 -18.90 62.29
N VAL A 7 -47.07 -20.19 62.02
CA VAL A 7 -45.90 -20.85 61.44
C VAL A 7 -45.89 -20.50 59.95
N PHE A 8 -45.07 -19.54 59.50
CA PHE A 8 -44.87 -19.32 58.05
C PHE A 8 -43.53 -18.64 57.67
N GLY A 9 -42.50 -18.74 58.52
CA GLY A 9 -41.18 -18.13 58.26
C GLY A 9 -40.03 -19.11 57.99
N GLY A 10 -40.21 -20.41 58.28
CA GLY A 10 -39.11 -21.38 58.32
C GLY A 10 -38.77 -22.08 57.00
N CYS A 11 -39.69 -22.15 56.03
CA CYS A 11 -39.47 -22.89 54.79
C CYS A 11 -38.92 -22.05 53.63
N LEU A 12 -38.94 -20.71 53.70
CA LEU A 12 -38.40 -19.87 52.62
C LEU A 12 -36.87 -19.68 52.71
N MET A 13 -36.27 -19.82 53.89
CA MET A 13 -34.82 -19.64 54.07
C MET A 13 -34.01 -20.89 53.73
N LEU A 14 -34.64 -22.07 53.66
CA LEU A 14 -33.95 -23.32 53.25
C LEU A 14 -33.96 -23.54 51.73
N ILE A 15 -34.88 -22.93 50.99
CA ILE A 15 -34.89 -23.00 49.52
C ILE A 15 -33.87 -22.00 48.92
N ALA A 16 -33.59 -20.88 49.60
CA ALA A 16 -32.61 -19.91 49.14
C ALA A 16 -31.15 -20.40 49.25
N PHE A 17 -30.84 -21.28 50.22
CA PHE A 17 -29.48 -21.80 50.40
C PHE A 17 -29.15 -23.01 49.50
N ALA A 18 -30.15 -23.75 49.01
CA ALA A 18 -29.93 -24.90 48.13
C ALA A 18 -29.70 -24.51 46.66
N CYS A 19 -30.13 -23.32 46.24
CA CYS A 19 -29.87 -22.81 44.88
C CYS A 19 -28.46 -22.25 44.69
N TRP A 20 -27.67 -22.07 45.76
CA TRP A 20 -26.29 -21.56 45.66
C TRP A 20 -25.24 -22.65 45.41
N PHE A 21 -25.54 -23.92 45.67
CA PHE A 21 -24.58 -25.02 45.44
C PHE A 21 -24.74 -25.77 44.11
N ASN A 22 -25.71 -25.40 43.26
CA ASN A 22 -25.95 -26.09 41.97
C ASN A 22 -25.98 -25.18 40.73
N ALA A 23 -25.69 -23.88 40.85
CA ALA A 23 -25.37 -23.09 39.68
C ALA A 23 -23.90 -23.33 39.32
N LYS A 24 -23.67 -24.20 38.33
CA LYS A 24 -22.39 -24.31 37.62
C LYS A 24 -21.83 -22.91 37.40
N CYS A 25 -20.68 -22.62 37.99
CA CYS A 25 -19.83 -21.51 37.58
C CYS A 25 -19.33 -21.83 36.17
N GLY A 26 -20.16 -21.56 35.17
CA GLY A 26 -19.68 -21.29 33.83
C GLY A 26 -19.19 -19.86 33.86
N GLU A 27 -17.88 -19.69 33.87
CA GLU A 27 -17.23 -18.39 33.66
C GLU A 27 -17.59 -17.90 32.25
N ALA A 28 -18.75 -17.28 32.11
CA ALA A 28 -19.04 -16.40 30.98
C ALA A 28 -18.38 -15.06 31.29
N PHE A 29 -17.06 -14.96 31.07
CA PHE A 29 -16.42 -13.68 30.83
C PHE A 29 -16.99 -13.12 29.53
N GLY A 30 -18.14 -12.46 29.62
CA GLY A 30 -18.61 -11.59 28.56
C GLY A 30 -17.60 -10.47 28.39
N THR A 31 -16.80 -10.54 27.33
CA THR A 31 -15.99 -9.40 26.90
C THR A 31 -16.93 -8.25 26.59
N PHE A 32 -16.88 -7.17 27.37
CA PHE A 32 -17.56 -5.93 27.03
C PHE A 32 -16.89 -5.38 25.75
N GLY A 33 -17.56 -5.55 24.61
CA GLY A 33 -17.21 -4.88 23.37
C GLY A 33 -17.90 -3.52 23.34
N PHE A 34 -17.17 -2.48 22.96
CA PHE A 34 -17.76 -1.19 22.61
C PHE A 34 -17.62 -1.02 21.11
N ASP A 35 -18.74 -0.82 20.42
CA ASP A 35 -18.74 -0.43 19.02
C ASP A 35 -18.49 1.09 18.94
N ILE A 36 -17.34 1.46 18.38
CA ILE A 36 -16.98 2.86 18.17
C ILE A 36 -17.49 3.27 16.80
N HIS A 37 -18.49 4.14 16.80
CA HIS A 37 -19.05 4.73 15.59
C HIS A 37 -18.58 6.17 15.42
N HIS A 38 -18.17 6.56 14.22
CA HIS A 38 -17.86 7.96 13.93
C HIS A 38 -19.15 8.79 13.87
N ARG A 39 -19.07 10.10 14.18
CA ARG A 39 -20.24 11.01 14.27
C ARG A 39 -21.16 11.00 13.04
N TYR A 40 -20.60 10.68 11.87
CA TYR A 40 -21.32 10.68 10.60
C TYR A 40 -21.80 9.29 10.15
N SER A 41 -21.62 8.25 10.98
CA SER A 41 -22.07 6.89 10.64
C SER A 41 -23.59 6.79 10.68
N ASP A 42 -24.12 5.83 9.93
CA ASP A 42 -25.56 5.59 9.86
C ASP A 42 -26.11 5.22 11.24
N THR A 43 -25.37 4.42 12.01
CA THR A 43 -25.70 4.09 13.41
C THR A 43 -25.83 5.34 14.28
N VAL A 44 -24.90 6.30 14.21
CA VAL A 44 -24.97 7.51 15.05
C VAL A 44 -26.11 8.42 14.60
N LYS A 45 -26.36 8.52 13.29
CA LYS A 45 -27.47 9.30 12.73
C LYS A 45 -28.83 8.77 13.21
N GLU A 46 -28.98 7.45 13.25
CA GLU A 46 -30.19 6.77 13.73
C GLU A 46 -30.45 7.00 15.23
N TYR A 47 -29.40 6.95 16.06
CA TYR A 47 -29.55 7.11 17.51
C TYR A 47 -29.64 8.56 18.00
N LEU A 48 -28.94 9.50 17.34
CA LEU A 48 -28.83 10.88 17.82
C LEU A 48 -29.69 11.90 17.07
N ASN A 49 -30.42 11.48 16.03
CA ASN A 49 -31.36 12.31 15.26
C ASN A 49 -30.75 13.69 14.89
N LEU A 50 -29.54 13.66 14.32
CA LEU A 50 -28.73 14.83 14.05
C LEU A 50 -29.12 15.46 12.71
N ASP A 51 -29.99 16.47 12.75
CA ASP A 51 -30.34 17.29 11.58
C ASP A 51 -29.14 18.09 11.06
N GLY A 52 -29.03 18.21 9.73
CA GLY A 52 -28.00 19.05 9.06
C GLY A 52 -26.61 18.43 8.95
N LEU A 53 -26.46 17.11 9.18
CA LEU A 53 -25.21 16.41 8.86
C LEU A 53 -25.09 16.16 7.35
N PRO A 54 -23.87 16.25 6.78
CA PRO A 54 -23.69 15.98 5.36
C PRO A 54 -24.00 14.51 5.02
N GLU A 55 -24.65 14.32 3.87
CA GLU A 55 -25.02 13.00 3.37
C GLU A 55 -23.78 12.23 2.89
N LYS A 56 -23.69 10.94 3.23
CA LYS A 56 -22.57 10.08 2.86
C LYS A 56 -22.44 10.06 1.33
N GLY A 57 -21.24 10.34 0.82
CA GLY A 57 -20.98 10.44 -0.63
C GLY A 57 -21.02 11.86 -1.20
N THR A 58 -21.43 12.87 -0.44
CA THR A 58 -21.37 14.28 -0.85
C THR A 58 -19.98 14.89 -0.62
N VAL A 59 -19.67 15.97 -1.34
CA VAL A 59 -18.42 16.74 -1.14
C VAL A 59 -18.31 17.25 0.29
N ASP A 60 -19.41 17.74 0.87
CA ASP A 60 -19.43 18.24 2.25
C ASP A 60 -19.13 17.15 3.28
N TYR A 61 -19.56 15.91 3.00
CA TYR A 61 -19.27 14.75 3.86
C TYR A 61 -17.78 14.42 3.85
N TYR A 62 -17.17 14.33 2.67
CA TYR A 62 -15.74 14.08 2.55
C TYR A 62 -14.91 15.25 3.09
N THR A 63 -15.38 16.50 2.93
CA THR A 63 -14.75 17.69 3.50
C THR A 63 -14.77 17.65 5.03
N ALA A 64 -15.90 17.29 5.64
CA ALA A 64 -16.02 17.16 7.08
C ALA A 64 -15.16 16.03 7.67
N MET A 65 -15.07 14.88 6.97
CA MET A 65 -14.16 13.81 7.34
C MET A 65 -12.69 14.25 7.22
N ALA A 66 -12.31 14.86 6.10
CA ALA A 66 -10.96 15.36 5.88
C ALA A 66 -10.54 16.39 6.95
N HIS A 67 -11.42 17.32 7.31
CA HIS A 67 -11.15 18.30 8.37
C HIS A 67 -10.99 17.63 9.75
N ARG A 68 -11.77 16.60 10.06
CA ARG A 68 -11.61 15.84 11.31
C ARG A 68 -10.30 15.06 11.32
N ASP A 69 -9.95 14.45 10.20
CA ASP A 69 -8.71 13.70 10.06
C ASP A 69 -7.52 14.65 10.15
N GLN A 70 -7.59 15.84 9.54
CA GLN A 70 -6.62 16.93 9.74
C GLN A 70 -6.49 17.29 11.22
N LEU A 71 -7.59 17.53 11.94
CA LEU A 71 -7.51 17.84 13.39
C LEU A 71 -6.91 16.71 14.23
N LEU A 72 -7.18 15.45 13.88
CA LEU A 72 -6.58 14.30 14.56
C LEU A 72 -5.10 14.16 14.18
N HIS A 73 -4.75 14.44 12.94
CA HIS A 73 -3.39 14.46 12.41
C HIS A 73 -2.58 15.58 13.04
N ASP A 74 -3.10 16.80 13.14
CA ASP A 74 -2.47 17.94 13.80
C ASP A 74 -2.20 17.67 15.28
N ARG A 75 -3.11 16.97 15.95
CA ARG A 75 -2.89 16.50 17.34
C ARG A 75 -1.81 15.42 17.41
N ARG A 76 -1.66 14.57 16.39
CA ARG A 76 -0.52 13.63 16.29
C ARG A 76 0.78 14.34 15.99
N LEU A 77 0.78 15.35 15.13
CA LEU A 77 1.94 16.19 14.81
C LEU A 77 2.41 16.96 16.05
N ALA A 78 1.49 17.43 16.89
CA ALA A 78 1.81 18.04 18.19
C ALA A 78 2.40 17.04 19.21
N ALA A 79 2.18 15.73 19.05
CA ALA A 79 2.71 14.68 19.91
C ALA A 79 3.98 14.01 19.35
N SER A 80 4.24 14.11 18.05
CA SER A 80 5.44 13.56 17.39
C SER A 80 6.55 14.60 17.34
N THR A 81 7.66 14.34 18.02
CA THR A 81 8.83 15.24 18.01
C THR A 81 9.62 15.22 16.69
N LYS A 82 9.23 14.39 15.70
CA LYS A 82 9.84 14.33 14.38
C LYS A 82 8.77 14.38 13.28
N PRO A 83 8.94 15.23 12.25
CA PRO A 83 8.03 15.25 11.10
C PRO A 83 8.15 13.93 10.32
N VAL A 84 7.04 13.46 9.75
CA VAL A 84 7.09 12.36 8.77
C VAL A 84 7.64 12.91 7.45
N LEU A 85 8.41 12.08 6.75
CA LEU A 85 8.96 12.44 5.45
C LEU A 85 8.09 11.91 4.33
N THR A 86 8.16 12.56 3.19
CA THR A 86 7.39 12.18 2.03
C THR A 86 8.09 12.55 0.72
N PHE A 87 7.53 12.20 -0.44
CA PHE A 87 8.09 12.59 -1.72
C PHE A 87 8.07 14.10 -1.92
N TYR A 88 9.19 14.64 -2.39
CA TYR A 88 9.31 16.02 -2.84
C TYR A 88 9.34 16.05 -4.37
N SER A 89 8.30 16.65 -4.93
CA SER A 89 8.12 16.77 -6.37
C SER A 89 7.32 18.03 -6.70
N SER A 90 7.34 18.41 -7.98
CA SER A 90 6.56 19.50 -8.56
C SER A 90 5.04 19.30 -8.45
N VAL A 91 4.58 18.06 -8.24
CA VAL A 91 3.17 17.70 -8.02
C VAL A 91 2.87 17.31 -6.57
N GLY A 92 3.85 17.44 -5.67
CA GLY A 92 3.71 17.11 -4.24
C GLY A 92 3.89 15.61 -3.93
N ASN A 93 3.22 15.14 -2.87
CA ASN A 93 3.20 13.76 -2.40
C ASN A 93 1.98 13.00 -2.94
N GLU A 94 1.81 12.97 -4.24
CA GLU A 94 0.72 12.21 -4.86
C GLU A 94 1.28 10.90 -5.40
N THR A 95 0.53 9.82 -5.16
CA THR A 95 0.77 8.53 -5.82
C THR A 95 -0.40 8.23 -6.76
N TYR A 96 -0.10 7.82 -7.98
CA TYR A 96 -1.08 7.65 -9.05
C TYR A 96 -1.27 6.18 -9.38
N TYR A 97 -2.52 5.74 -9.43
CA TYR A 97 -2.89 4.44 -9.97
C TYR A 97 -3.04 4.55 -11.50
N ILE A 98 -2.22 3.82 -12.26
CA ILE A 98 -2.22 3.91 -13.72
C ILE A 98 -2.65 2.58 -14.34
N SER A 99 -3.90 2.52 -14.80
CA SER A 99 -4.48 1.30 -15.40
C SER A 99 -3.72 0.83 -16.64
N ASN A 100 -3.21 1.76 -17.45
CA ASN A 100 -2.51 1.44 -18.69
C ASN A 100 -1.05 1.00 -18.46
N LEU A 101 -0.54 1.07 -17.23
CA LEU A 101 0.80 0.63 -16.84
C LEU A 101 0.70 -0.52 -15.85
N ALA A 102 0.05 -1.59 -16.29
CA ALA A 102 -0.14 -2.82 -15.54
C ALA A 102 -0.94 -2.67 -14.22
N TYR A 103 -1.71 -1.58 -14.08
CA TYR A 103 -2.54 -1.28 -12.91
C TYR A 103 -1.71 -1.11 -11.62
N LEU A 104 -0.53 -0.51 -11.72
CA LEU A 104 0.38 -0.27 -10.59
C LEU A 104 0.30 1.16 -10.07
N HIS A 105 0.96 1.39 -8.93
CA HIS A 105 1.06 2.68 -8.29
C HIS A 105 2.41 3.34 -8.55
N TYR A 106 2.37 4.63 -8.87
CA TYR A 106 3.53 5.42 -9.26
C TYR A 106 3.62 6.70 -8.46
N ALA A 107 4.82 7.26 -8.34
CA ALA A 107 5.02 8.57 -7.72
C ALA A 107 6.13 9.34 -8.44
N TYR A 108 6.09 10.67 -8.30
CA TYR A 108 7.22 11.52 -8.68
C TYR A 108 8.18 11.67 -7.51
N LEU A 109 9.48 11.54 -7.79
CA LEU A 109 10.55 11.79 -6.82
C LEU A 109 11.69 12.55 -7.47
N SER A 110 12.55 13.15 -6.65
CA SER A 110 13.60 14.06 -7.09
C SER A 110 14.99 13.56 -6.66
N VAL A 111 15.93 13.44 -7.61
CA VAL A 111 17.29 12.91 -7.38
C VAL A 111 18.36 13.78 -8.03
N GLY A 112 19.50 13.92 -7.35
CA GLY A 112 20.74 14.49 -7.85
C GLY A 112 20.90 16.00 -7.68
N THR A 113 22.08 16.52 -8.05
CA THR A 113 22.41 17.94 -7.88
C THR A 113 22.96 18.54 -9.18
N PRO A 114 22.16 19.27 -9.98
CA PRO A 114 20.81 19.75 -9.68
C PRO A 114 19.74 18.66 -9.69
N SER A 115 18.68 18.89 -8.93
CA SER A 115 17.56 17.95 -8.78
C SER A 115 16.85 17.68 -10.10
N LEU A 116 16.71 16.39 -10.42
CA LEU A 116 15.95 15.89 -11.57
C LEU A 116 14.81 14.99 -11.08
N GLU A 117 13.62 15.15 -11.64
CA GLU A 117 12.42 14.48 -11.13
C GLU A 117 12.01 13.30 -12.02
N PHE A 118 11.82 12.13 -11.43
CA PHE A 118 11.53 10.86 -12.09
C PHE A 118 10.16 10.31 -11.71
N PHE A 119 9.51 9.62 -12.64
CA PHE A 119 8.24 8.93 -12.38
C PHE A 119 8.45 7.43 -12.21
N VAL A 120 8.29 6.94 -10.99
CA VAL A 120 8.74 5.60 -10.61
C VAL A 120 7.59 4.75 -10.11
N ALA A 121 7.63 3.44 -10.40
CA ALA A 121 6.70 2.48 -9.82
C ALA A 121 7.06 2.21 -8.35
N LEU A 122 6.08 2.10 -7.46
CA LEU A 122 6.31 1.77 -6.05
C LEU A 122 6.33 0.26 -5.85
N ASP A 123 7.40 -0.29 -5.28
CA ASP A 123 7.64 -1.73 -5.23
C ASP A 123 8.10 -2.21 -3.85
N THR A 124 7.18 -2.82 -3.10
CA THR A 124 7.46 -3.43 -1.79
C THR A 124 8.17 -4.78 -1.87
N SER A 125 8.34 -5.36 -3.06
CA SER A 125 9.02 -6.64 -3.27
C SER A 125 10.54 -6.49 -3.48
N LYS A 126 11.03 -5.25 -3.68
CA LYS A 126 12.43 -4.97 -4.00
C LYS A 126 13.06 -4.01 -3.00
N ASP A 127 14.28 -4.31 -2.58
CA ASP A 127 15.04 -3.44 -1.69
C ASP A 127 15.66 -2.24 -2.43
N LEU A 128 16.24 -2.49 -3.60
CA LEU A 128 16.94 -1.47 -4.37
C LEU A 128 15.99 -0.69 -5.26
N PHE A 129 15.98 0.64 -5.11
CA PHE A 129 15.44 1.52 -6.14
C PHE A 129 16.41 1.61 -7.33
N TRP A 130 15.88 1.87 -8.52
CA TRP A 130 16.69 2.07 -9.73
C TRP A 130 16.07 3.09 -10.67
N LEU A 131 16.95 3.78 -11.41
CA LEU A 131 16.62 4.79 -12.42
C LEU A 131 17.33 4.48 -13.73
N PRO A 132 16.77 4.87 -14.89
CA PRO A 132 17.48 4.80 -16.16
C PRO A 132 18.65 5.80 -16.17
N CYS A 133 19.83 5.33 -16.57
CA CYS A 133 21.07 6.11 -16.49
C CYS A 133 21.93 6.02 -17.73
N ASP A 134 22.22 7.17 -18.35
CA ASP A 134 23.01 7.29 -19.59
C ASP A 134 22.70 6.16 -20.59
N CYS A 135 21.43 5.72 -20.61
CA CYS A 135 21.04 4.45 -21.19
C CYS A 135 20.81 4.58 -22.70
N THR A 136 21.29 3.58 -23.42
CA THR A 136 21.10 3.47 -24.87
C THR A 136 19.71 2.92 -25.20
N THR A 137 19.25 1.95 -24.41
CA THR A 137 17.95 1.28 -24.54
C THR A 137 17.16 1.43 -23.24
N CYS A 138 16.24 2.38 -23.23
CA CYS A 138 15.37 2.67 -22.08
C CYS A 138 14.13 3.44 -22.53
N ALA A 139 13.07 3.34 -21.73
CA ALA A 139 11.84 4.06 -21.97
C ALA A 139 12.08 5.57 -21.97
N ARG A 140 11.68 6.25 -23.05
CA ARG A 140 11.77 7.73 -23.17
C ARG A 140 10.43 8.42 -22.96
N LYS A 141 9.34 7.66 -22.97
CA LYS A 141 7.95 8.10 -22.78
C LYS A 141 7.11 6.91 -22.34
N PHE A 142 5.91 7.17 -21.82
CA PHE A 142 4.92 6.13 -21.64
C PHE A 142 4.61 5.47 -22.97
N LEU A 143 4.49 4.13 -22.96
CA LEU A 143 3.96 3.38 -24.08
C LEU A 143 2.67 2.73 -23.60
N THR A 144 1.60 2.85 -24.40
CA THR A 144 0.41 2.03 -24.22
C THR A 144 0.29 1.10 -25.40
N GLN A 145 0.37 -0.21 -25.16
CA GLN A 145 -0.12 -1.16 -26.14
C GLN A 145 -1.65 -1.13 -26.17
N VAL A 146 -2.20 -0.27 -27.03
CA VAL A 146 -3.46 -0.58 -27.69
C VAL A 146 -3.18 -0.53 -29.18
N ILE A 147 -3.21 -1.72 -29.81
CA ILE A 147 -2.98 -1.95 -31.24
C ILE A 147 -4.09 -1.33 -32.12
N ILE A 148 -5.12 -0.74 -31.52
CA ILE A 148 -6.22 -0.12 -32.26
C ILE A 148 -6.09 1.39 -32.17
N GLN A 149 -5.63 1.98 -33.28
CA GLN A 149 -5.66 3.41 -33.61
C GLN A 149 -4.60 4.30 -32.90
N ARG A 150 -3.33 4.13 -33.31
CA ARG A 150 -2.17 4.98 -32.93
C ARG A 150 -2.43 6.49 -32.95
N ILE A 151 -3.35 7.01 -33.76
CA ILE A 151 -3.55 8.46 -33.94
C ILE A 151 -4.46 9.07 -32.86
N LEU A 152 -5.51 8.37 -32.42
CA LEU A 152 -6.45 8.94 -31.43
C LEU A 152 -5.93 8.82 -29.99
N ILE A 153 -5.13 7.80 -29.72
CA ILE A 153 -4.53 7.57 -28.40
C ILE A 153 -3.39 8.54 -28.13
N ASP A 154 -2.53 8.83 -29.12
CA ASP A 154 -1.47 9.83 -28.96
C ASP A 154 -2.07 11.22 -28.63
N ILE A 155 -3.16 11.61 -29.32
CA ILE A 155 -3.88 12.87 -29.04
C ILE A 155 -4.55 12.85 -27.66
N PHE A 156 -5.19 11.74 -27.28
CA PHE A 156 -5.83 11.62 -25.95
C PHE A 156 -4.80 11.58 -24.82
N TYR A 157 -3.61 11.00 -25.03
CA TYR A 157 -2.50 11.00 -24.09
C TYR A 157 -1.87 12.37 -23.94
N ASP A 158 -1.63 13.09 -25.05
CA ASP A 158 -1.17 14.47 -25.01
C ASP A 158 -2.18 15.37 -24.26
N ILE A 159 -3.47 15.06 -24.30
CA ILE A 159 -4.52 15.80 -23.57
C ILE A 159 -4.61 15.37 -22.09
N LEU A 160 -4.53 14.07 -21.75
CA LEU A 160 -4.62 13.57 -20.37
C LEU A 160 -3.34 13.85 -19.57
N PHE A 161 -2.17 13.75 -20.21
CA PHE A 161 -0.86 14.06 -19.61
C PHE A 161 -0.39 15.49 -19.94
N SER A 162 -1.21 16.31 -20.62
CA SER A 162 -0.98 17.75 -20.76
C SER A 162 -0.86 18.44 -19.39
N GLU A 163 -1.56 17.93 -18.38
CA GLU A 163 -1.44 18.40 -16.99
C GLU A 163 -0.07 18.09 -16.37
N LEU A 164 0.61 17.01 -16.81
CA LEU A 164 1.91 16.57 -16.29
C LEU A 164 3.13 17.22 -16.98
N LYS A 165 2.91 18.15 -17.93
CA LYS A 165 3.90 19.09 -18.54
C LYS A 165 5.27 18.54 -18.95
N LYS A 166 5.49 17.21 -18.98
CA LYS A 166 6.79 16.57 -19.24
C LYS A 166 6.65 15.59 -20.41
N PRO A 167 6.95 16.03 -21.64
CA PRO A 167 6.75 15.23 -22.85
C PRO A 167 7.73 14.05 -22.99
N ALA A 168 8.77 13.98 -22.15
CA ALA A 168 9.76 12.92 -22.16
C ALA A 168 10.22 12.58 -20.74
N PHE A 169 10.49 11.29 -20.52
CA PHE A 169 11.11 10.82 -19.30
C PHE A 169 12.55 11.30 -19.20
N PRO A 170 12.94 11.88 -18.06
CA PRO A 170 14.34 12.19 -17.81
C PRO A 170 15.16 10.92 -17.67
N ILE A 171 16.43 11.05 -18.00
CA ILE A 171 17.45 10.03 -17.77
C ILE A 171 18.47 10.64 -16.83
N TYR A 172 18.76 9.91 -15.77
CA TYR A 172 19.78 10.31 -14.84
C TYR A 172 21.14 10.22 -15.51
N SER A 173 21.99 11.23 -15.33
CA SER A 173 23.38 11.15 -15.76
C SER A 173 24.28 11.38 -14.55
N PRO A 174 25.06 10.37 -14.11
CA PRO A 174 26.03 10.54 -13.04
C PRO A 174 26.99 11.71 -13.29
N SER A 175 27.29 12.02 -14.54
CA SER A 175 28.21 13.11 -14.93
C SER A 175 27.61 14.51 -14.77
N ASN A 176 26.28 14.64 -14.80
CA ASN A 176 25.58 15.91 -14.68
C ASN A 176 25.21 16.26 -13.22
N SER A 177 25.30 15.29 -12.31
CA SER A 177 25.06 15.51 -10.89
C SER A 177 26.37 15.70 -10.13
N THR A 178 26.52 16.85 -9.49
CA THR A 178 27.73 17.23 -8.73
C THR A 178 27.93 16.42 -7.45
N THR A 179 26.87 15.76 -6.96
CA THR A 179 26.89 14.92 -5.74
C THR A 179 26.99 13.42 -6.06
N SER A 180 26.85 13.05 -7.32
CA SER A 180 26.89 11.67 -7.80
C SER A 180 28.28 11.06 -7.69
N LYS A 181 28.34 9.82 -7.16
CA LYS A 181 29.56 9.03 -7.09
C LYS A 181 29.27 7.56 -7.41
N PRO A 182 30.03 6.91 -8.31
CA PRO A 182 29.90 5.46 -8.51
C PRO A 182 30.25 4.74 -7.20
N LEU A 183 29.46 3.72 -6.85
CA LEU A 183 29.70 2.94 -5.64
C LEU A 183 30.90 2.01 -5.86
N PRO A 184 31.98 2.12 -5.08
CA PRO A 184 33.15 1.25 -5.22
C PRO A 184 32.81 -0.22 -4.98
N CYS A 185 33.46 -1.13 -5.70
CA CYS A 185 33.20 -2.57 -5.60
C CYS A 185 33.59 -3.18 -4.24
N ASN A 186 34.50 -2.55 -3.49
CA ASN A 186 34.86 -2.95 -2.14
C ASN A 186 33.92 -2.40 -1.05
N SER A 187 32.91 -1.62 -1.43
CA SER A 187 31.92 -1.10 -0.49
C SER A 187 31.10 -2.22 0.12
N THR A 188 30.83 -2.14 1.42
CA THR A 188 29.95 -3.08 2.12
C THR A 188 28.53 -3.11 1.53
N LYS A 189 28.07 -1.98 0.95
CA LYS A 189 26.80 -1.88 0.24
C LYS A 189 26.75 -2.68 -1.07
N CYS A 190 27.91 -2.95 -1.69
CA CYS A 190 27.95 -3.80 -2.87
C CYS A 190 27.56 -5.24 -2.49
N GLY A 191 27.99 -5.69 -1.32
CA GLY A 191 27.70 -7.02 -0.81
C GLY A 191 28.43 -8.13 -1.60
N PRO A 192 28.39 -9.38 -1.11
CA PRO A 192 29.14 -10.48 -1.72
C PRO A 192 28.49 -11.04 -2.99
N THR A 193 27.21 -10.75 -3.23
CA THR A 193 26.43 -11.34 -4.33
C THR A 193 26.47 -10.50 -5.62
N ARG A 194 26.86 -9.22 -5.52
CA ARG A 194 26.92 -8.31 -6.67
C ARG A 194 28.31 -8.37 -7.31
N GLY A 195 28.34 -8.11 -8.62
CA GLY A 195 29.59 -8.10 -9.38
C GLY A 195 30.30 -6.75 -9.30
N CYS A 196 31.38 -6.63 -10.06
CA CYS A 196 32.10 -5.37 -10.27
C CYS A 196 32.23 -5.12 -11.77
N SER A 197 31.75 -3.96 -12.23
CA SER A 197 31.97 -3.53 -13.61
C SER A 197 33.36 -2.92 -13.73
N THR A 198 34.22 -3.52 -14.55
CA THR A 198 35.56 -3.01 -14.84
C THR A 198 35.52 -1.72 -15.64
N MET A 199 34.54 -1.55 -16.53
CA MET A 199 34.36 -0.35 -17.35
C MET A 199 34.05 0.89 -16.52
N TYR A 200 33.19 0.75 -15.51
CA TYR A 200 32.74 1.86 -14.66
C TYR A 200 33.47 1.92 -13.31
N ASN A 201 34.33 0.93 -13.01
CA ASN A 201 34.96 0.74 -11.70
C ASN A 201 33.95 0.83 -10.54
N ALA A 202 32.77 0.23 -10.74
CA ALA A 202 31.61 0.38 -9.89
C ALA A 202 30.93 -0.97 -9.64
N CYS A 203 30.27 -1.10 -8.49
CA CYS A 203 29.51 -2.29 -8.15
C CYS A 203 28.41 -2.54 -9.20
N SER A 204 28.42 -3.70 -9.85
CA SER A 204 27.44 -4.05 -10.88
C SER A 204 26.28 -4.83 -10.30
N TYR A 205 25.08 -4.53 -10.77
CA TYR A 205 23.82 -5.11 -10.33
C TYR A 205 22.95 -5.44 -11.54
N GLU A 206 22.06 -6.41 -11.43
CA GLU A 206 21.09 -6.74 -12.47
C GLU A 206 19.69 -6.66 -11.90
N ILE A 207 18.80 -5.96 -12.60
CA ILE A 207 17.37 -6.03 -12.31
C ILE A 207 16.73 -7.12 -13.17
N SER A 208 15.81 -7.87 -12.58
CA SER A 208 14.99 -8.83 -13.28
C SER A 208 13.55 -8.80 -12.73
N TYR A 209 12.60 -8.59 -13.65
CA TYR A 209 11.15 -8.56 -13.45
C TYR A 209 10.47 -9.39 -14.54
N GLY A 210 10.36 -10.70 -14.33
CA GLY A 210 9.80 -11.61 -15.32
C GLY A 210 10.59 -11.55 -16.64
N ALA A 211 9.95 -11.03 -17.69
CA ALA A 211 10.56 -10.86 -19.02
C ALA A 211 11.40 -9.58 -19.18
N THR A 212 11.44 -8.71 -18.17
CA THR A 212 12.22 -7.47 -18.18
C THR A 212 13.53 -7.69 -17.43
N SER A 213 14.65 -7.26 -18.00
CA SER A 213 15.91 -7.16 -17.28
C SER A 213 16.69 -5.90 -17.64
N SER A 214 17.61 -5.49 -16.75
CA SER A 214 18.59 -4.46 -17.08
C SER A 214 19.91 -4.64 -16.34
N THR A 215 21.00 -4.42 -17.06
CA THR A 215 22.32 -4.27 -16.46
C THR A 215 22.46 -2.91 -15.82
N CYS A 216 22.92 -2.89 -14.57
CA CYS A 216 23.03 -1.69 -13.76
C CYS A 216 24.40 -1.57 -13.09
N ILE A 217 24.76 -0.35 -12.69
CA ILE A 217 25.80 -0.09 -11.69
C ILE A 217 25.18 0.61 -10.49
N LEU A 218 25.75 0.46 -9.30
CA LEU A 218 25.31 1.21 -8.13
C LEU A 218 25.96 2.59 -8.08
N VAL A 219 25.17 3.60 -7.77
CA VAL A 219 25.58 5.01 -7.64
C VAL A 219 25.08 5.55 -6.31
N ASP A 220 25.94 6.29 -5.61
CA ASP A 220 25.56 7.14 -4.49
C ASP A 220 25.19 8.53 -5.00
N ASP A 221 24.02 9.04 -4.63
CA ASP A 221 23.63 10.44 -4.85
C ASP A 221 22.59 10.88 -3.79
N VAL A 222 21.96 12.04 -3.99
CA VAL A 222 20.98 12.63 -3.08
C VAL A 222 19.55 12.39 -3.59
N LEU A 223 18.70 11.86 -2.72
CA LEU A 223 17.24 11.84 -2.87
C LEU A 223 16.66 13.01 -2.08
N HIS A 224 15.84 13.83 -2.73
CA HIS A 224 15.15 14.95 -2.11
C HIS A 224 13.77 14.50 -1.62
N LEU A 225 13.54 14.62 -0.31
CA LEU A 225 12.26 14.36 0.34
C LEU A 225 11.66 15.65 0.89
N GLY A 226 10.36 15.65 1.12
CA GLY A 226 9.62 16.76 1.72
C GLY A 226 9.06 16.37 3.08
N THR A 227 8.37 17.32 3.72
CA THR A 227 7.57 17.05 4.92
C THR A 227 6.10 17.25 4.63
N ASN A 228 5.23 16.59 5.41
CA ASN A 228 3.78 16.78 5.28
C ASN A 228 3.28 18.06 5.97
N VAL A 229 4.14 18.76 6.73
CA VAL A 229 3.81 20.02 7.42
C VAL A 229 4.08 21.22 6.51
N THR A 230 5.24 21.20 5.84
CA THR A 230 5.73 22.27 4.96
C THR A 230 6.33 21.61 3.71
N PRO A 231 5.57 21.53 2.61
CA PRO A 231 6.03 20.89 1.38
C PRO A 231 7.28 21.52 0.77
N GLN A 232 7.63 22.76 1.15
CA GLN A 232 8.87 23.44 0.73
C GLN A 232 10.12 23.05 1.55
N ASP A 233 9.98 22.38 2.69
CA ASP A 233 11.12 21.97 3.50
C ASP A 233 11.74 20.70 2.93
N VAL A 234 12.73 20.89 2.07
CA VAL A 234 13.47 19.81 1.43
C VAL A 234 14.44 19.18 2.42
N VAL A 235 14.39 17.85 2.49
CA VAL A 235 15.29 17.00 3.27
C VAL A 235 16.14 16.18 2.30
N ASP A 236 17.42 16.52 2.23
CA ASP A 236 18.39 15.85 1.36
C ASP A 236 18.90 14.56 2.02
N VAL A 237 18.65 13.43 1.37
CA VAL A 237 19.02 12.12 1.87
C VAL A 237 20.04 11.48 0.93
N PRO A 238 21.30 11.28 1.38
CA PRO A 238 22.26 10.47 0.63
C PRO A 238 21.80 9.02 0.53
N VAL A 239 21.65 8.50 -0.67
CA VAL A 239 21.11 7.16 -0.98
C VAL A 239 21.98 6.45 -2.01
N THR A 240 21.83 5.13 -2.09
CA THR A 240 22.49 4.29 -3.10
C THR A 240 21.43 3.65 -3.98
N PHE A 241 21.62 3.67 -5.29
CA PHE A 241 20.64 3.10 -6.23
C PHE A 241 21.22 2.48 -7.47
N GLY A 242 20.39 1.66 -8.12
CA GLY A 242 20.69 1.06 -9.40
C GLY A 242 20.60 2.09 -10.53
N CYS A 243 21.68 2.23 -11.28
CA CYS A 243 21.76 3.02 -12.49
C CYS A 243 21.64 2.09 -13.70
N GLY A 244 20.43 1.97 -14.26
CA GLY A 244 20.10 1.01 -15.32
C GLY A 244 20.55 1.50 -16.69
N GLN A 245 21.37 0.70 -17.38
CA GLN A 245 22.06 1.10 -18.61
C GLN A 245 21.41 0.54 -19.88
N ASN A 246 20.92 -0.69 -19.82
CA ASN A 246 20.34 -1.38 -20.96
C ASN A 246 19.09 -2.14 -20.51
N LEU A 247 17.92 -1.53 -20.67
CA LEU A 247 16.64 -2.11 -20.30
C LEU A 247 16.10 -2.94 -21.46
N THR A 248 15.57 -4.12 -21.14
CA THR A 248 14.95 -5.04 -22.09
C THR A 248 13.56 -5.44 -21.62
N GLY A 249 12.74 -5.96 -22.53
CA GLY A 249 11.43 -6.52 -22.21
C GLY A 249 10.32 -5.48 -22.01
N ASN A 250 9.29 -5.85 -21.25
CA ASN A 250 8.01 -5.12 -21.23
C ASN A 250 8.12 -3.68 -20.69
N PHE A 251 9.09 -3.40 -19.82
CA PHE A 251 9.29 -2.03 -19.32
C PHE A 251 9.82 -1.08 -20.41
N LEU A 252 10.46 -1.62 -21.45
CA LEU A 252 10.87 -0.86 -22.64
C LEU A 252 9.73 -0.76 -23.66
N ASP A 253 9.09 -1.88 -23.99
CA ASP A 253 8.28 -2.02 -25.22
C ASP A 253 6.76 -1.94 -25.01
N VAL A 254 6.28 -2.13 -23.78
CA VAL A 254 4.85 -2.27 -23.48
C VAL A 254 4.33 -1.14 -22.61
N ALA A 255 5.00 -0.86 -21.49
CA ALA A 255 4.56 0.11 -20.48
C ALA A 255 5.35 1.42 -20.56
N GLY A 256 6.67 1.34 -20.76
CA GLY A 256 7.54 2.50 -20.64
C GLY A 256 7.57 3.02 -19.20
N ILE A 257 8.42 2.44 -18.34
CA ILE A 257 8.55 2.84 -16.94
C ILE A 257 9.86 3.62 -16.73
N ASN A 258 9.81 4.73 -15.98
CA ASN A 258 10.95 5.63 -15.74
C ASN A 258 11.71 5.34 -14.43
N GLY A 259 11.63 4.11 -13.96
CA GLY A 259 12.32 3.59 -12.78
C GLY A 259 11.39 2.89 -11.79
N VAL A 260 11.97 2.30 -10.77
CA VAL A 260 11.24 1.65 -9.67
C VAL A 260 11.80 2.13 -8.34
N PHE A 261 10.91 2.41 -7.40
CA PHE A 261 11.21 2.77 -6.04
C PHE A 261 11.07 1.57 -5.12
N GLY A 262 12.21 1.01 -4.72
CA GLY A 262 12.27 -0.13 -3.81
C GLY A 262 11.88 0.26 -2.38
N LEU A 263 10.85 -0.41 -1.87
CA LEU A 263 10.30 -0.28 -0.53
C LEU A 263 10.56 -1.53 0.31
N GLY A 264 11.52 -2.37 -0.07
CA GLY A 264 11.88 -3.59 0.68
C GLY A 264 12.46 -3.33 2.07
N MET A 265 12.82 -4.41 2.77
CA MET A 265 13.24 -4.38 4.18
C MET A 265 14.77 -4.44 4.38
N ASP A 266 15.57 -4.64 3.33
CA ASP A 266 17.04 -4.69 3.46
C ASP A 266 17.62 -3.30 3.82
N ASN A 267 18.83 -3.28 4.37
CA ASN A 267 19.51 -2.07 4.85
C ASN A 267 19.78 -1.02 3.76
N ILE A 268 19.82 -1.44 2.50
CA ILE A 268 20.02 -0.55 1.35
C ILE A 268 18.70 0.10 0.87
N SER A 269 17.54 -0.40 1.31
CA SER A 269 16.25 0.16 0.93
C SER A 269 16.03 1.54 1.53
N ILE A 270 15.20 2.35 0.87
CA ILE A 270 14.96 3.72 1.33
C ILE A 270 14.34 3.78 2.73
N PRO A 271 13.27 3.00 3.06
CA PRO A 271 12.72 2.99 4.41
C PRO A 271 13.79 2.73 5.49
N SER A 272 14.65 1.73 5.27
CA SER A 272 15.75 1.37 6.17
C SER A 272 16.81 2.47 6.27
N VAL A 273 17.20 3.09 5.15
CA VAL A 273 18.17 4.19 5.12
C VAL A 273 17.66 5.40 5.93
N LEU A 274 16.38 5.75 5.79
CA LEU A 274 15.78 6.87 6.52
C LEU A 274 15.74 6.58 8.03
N ALA A 275 15.36 5.37 8.41
CA ALA A 275 15.30 4.93 9.80
C ALA A 275 16.68 4.87 10.46
N ASN A 276 17.66 4.26 9.77
CA ASN A 276 19.04 4.11 10.28
C ASN A 276 19.76 5.46 10.45
N LYS A 277 19.42 6.47 9.63
CA LYS A 277 19.90 7.84 9.82
C LYS A 277 19.16 8.60 10.92
N GLY A 278 18.15 7.98 11.54
CA GLY A 278 17.33 8.60 12.57
C GLY A 278 16.45 9.74 12.06
N LEU A 279 16.19 9.81 10.75
CA LEU A 279 15.33 10.85 10.18
C LEU A 279 13.86 10.59 10.51
N VAL A 280 13.44 9.34 10.44
CA VAL A 280 12.07 8.88 10.68
C VAL A 280 12.05 7.62 11.55
N ALA A 281 10.87 7.21 12.01
CA ALA A 281 10.71 5.88 12.60
C ALA A 281 10.92 4.80 11.53
N ASN A 282 11.30 3.57 11.93
CA ASN A 282 11.41 2.45 11.01
C ASN A 282 10.02 1.91 10.63
N SER A 283 9.29 2.69 9.86
CA SER A 283 7.94 2.39 9.40
C SER A 283 7.56 3.32 8.25
N PHE A 284 6.57 2.96 7.45
CA PHE A 284 5.95 3.86 6.49
C PHE A 284 4.50 3.47 6.23
N SER A 285 3.68 4.41 5.77
CA SER A 285 2.33 4.13 5.30
C SER A 285 2.20 4.38 3.81
N LEU A 286 1.46 3.50 3.13
CA LEU A 286 1.10 3.60 1.73
C LEU A 286 -0.43 3.59 1.62
N CYS A 287 -1.01 4.73 1.27
CA CYS A 287 -2.45 4.88 1.06
C CYS A 287 -2.70 4.92 -0.44
N PHE A 288 -3.38 3.91 -0.98
CA PHE A 288 -3.65 3.82 -2.40
C PHE A 288 -4.84 4.71 -2.80
N GLY A 289 -4.71 5.40 -3.94
CA GLY A 289 -5.80 6.09 -4.61
C GLY A 289 -6.45 5.20 -5.66
N SER A 290 -7.76 5.34 -5.85
CA SER A 290 -8.51 4.74 -6.95
C SER A 290 -8.29 5.49 -8.27
N SER A 291 -8.90 5.05 -9.38
CA SER A 291 -8.79 5.74 -10.67
C SER A 291 -9.30 7.19 -10.69
N SER A 292 -10.03 7.63 -9.66
CA SER A 292 -10.56 8.98 -9.51
C SER A 292 -9.94 9.75 -8.33
N SER A 293 -8.92 9.20 -7.68
CA SER A 293 -8.27 9.82 -6.51
C SER A 293 -6.76 9.57 -6.51
N VAL A 294 -6.03 10.38 -5.76
CA VAL A 294 -4.59 10.21 -5.56
C VAL A 294 -4.33 9.53 -4.23
N GLY A 295 -3.34 8.64 -4.22
CA GLY A 295 -2.80 8.06 -2.99
C GLY A 295 -1.64 8.89 -2.45
N ARG A 296 -1.03 8.42 -1.36
CA ARG A 296 0.08 9.08 -0.64
C ARG A 296 1.01 8.06 0.00
N ILE A 297 2.26 8.46 0.22
CA ILE A 297 3.21 7.75 1.08
C ILE A 297 3.71 8.65 2.21
N GLU A 298 3.85 8.10 3.41
CA GLU A 298 4.48 8.80 4.54
C GLU A 298 5.51 7.89 5.23
N PHE A 299 6.77 8.31 5.22
CA PHE A 299 7.86 7.63 5.93
C PHE A 299 7.90 8.08 7.40
N GLY A 300 7.95 7.12 8.30
CA GLY A 300 7.90 7.34 9.75
C GLY A 300 6.51 7.33 10.35
N ASP A 301 5.46 7.20 9.54
CA ASP A 301 4.11 7.04 10.06
C ASP A 301 4.03 5.75 10.89
N LYS A 302 3.32 5.80 12.01
CA LYS A 302 3.06 4.65 12.91
C LYS A 302 1.59 4.28 12.97
N GLY A 303 0.78 4.92 12.13
CA GLY A 303 -0.65 4.77 12.06
C GLY A 303 -1.35 5.20 13.34
N SER A 304 -2.60 4.74 13.48
CA SER A 304 -3.41 5.04 14.66
C SER A 304 -3.08 4.09 15.82
N PRO A 305 -3.13 4.56 17.08
CA PRO A 305 -3.10 3.67 18.24
C PRO A 305 -4.20 2.60 18.23
N LEU A 306 -5.33 2.88 17.55
CA LEU A 306 -6.47 1.97 17.42
C LEU A 306 -6.36 1.02 16.22
N GLN A 307 -5.32 1.17 15.38
CA GLN A 307 -5.16 0.36 14.18
C GLN A 307 -4.83 -1.08 14.58
N LYS A 308 -5.54 -2.05 13.99
CA LYS A 308 -5.23 -3.47 14.13
C LYS A 308 -3.88 -3.78 13.50
N LYS A 309 -3.13 -4.70 14.09
CA LYS A 309 -1.77 -5.06 13.64
C LYS A 309 -1.63 -6.56 13.55
N THR A 310 -0.79 -7.01 12.62
CA THR A 310 -0.36 -8.39 12.50
C THR A 310 1.17 -8.40 12.37
N PRO A 311 1.89 -9.34 13.02
CA PRO A 311 3.34 -9.40 12.90
C PRO A 311 3.76 -9.90 11.51
N PHE A 312 4.90 -9.40 11.03
CA PHE A 312 5.54 -9.95 9.84
C PHE A 312 6.29 -11.25 10.17
N ASN A 313 6.23 -12.20 9.24
CA ASN A 313 7.00 -13.43 9.24
C ASN A 313 8.41 -13.15 8.69
N LEU A 314 9.27 -12.55 9.52
CA LEU A 314 10.61 -12.15 9.10
C LEU A 314 11.52 -13.37 8.92
N GLN A 315 11.85 -13.72 7.68
CA GLN A 315 12.91 -14.67 7.38
C GLN A 315 14.28 -14.00 7.51
N GLN A 316 15.23 -14.65 8.21
CA GLN A 316 16.54 -14.05 8.51
C GLN A 316 17.38 -13.69 7.27
N SER A 317 17.20 -14.37 6.13
CA SER A 317 18.04 -14.17 4.94
C SER A 317 17.45 -13.21 3.90
N LYS A 318 16.12 -13.06 3.84
CA LYS A 318 15.40 -12.21 2.86
C LYS A 318 14.07 -11.74 3.48
N PRO A 319 14.08 -10.69 4.30
CA PRO A 319 12.87 -10.18 4.91
C PRO A 319 11.93 -9.61 3.83
N THR A 320 10.67 -9.98 3.89
CA THR A 320 9.60 -9.45 3.03
C THR A 320 8.40 -9.10 3.90
N TYR A 321 7.44 -8.34 3.36
CA TYR A 321 6.15 -8.04 4.00
C TYR A 321 5.23 -9.26 4.00
N ASN A 322 5.71 -10.39 4.53
CA ASN A 322 4.99 -11.64 4.63
C ASN A 322 4.23 -11.70 5.95
N ILE A 323 2.96 -12.11 5.91
CA ILE A 323 2.09 -12.26 7.08
C ILE A 323 1.45 -13.64 7.07
N THR A 324 0.95 -14.08 8.22
CA THR A 324 0.13 -15.30 8.31
C THR A 324 -1.34 -14.93 8.29
N VAL A 325 -2.07 -15.48 7.32
CA VAL A 325 -3.54 -15.47 7.28
C VAL A 325 -4.02 -16.77 7.89
N THR A 326 -4.96 -16.70 8.83
CA THR A 326 -5.45 -17.88 9.57
C THR A 326 -6.85 -18.32 9.16
N GLN A 327 -7.63 -17.42 8.56
CA GLN A 327 -9.03 -17.64 8.23
C GLN A 327 -9.39 -16.78 7.02
N ILE A 328 -10.25 -17.32 6.14
CA ILE A 328 -10.89 -16.56 5.06
C ILE A 328 -12.39 -16.58 5.31
N ALA A 329 -13.02 -15.41 5.18
CA ALA A 329 -14.47 -15.26 5.19
C ALA A 329 -14.93 -14.66 3.86
N VAL A 330 -15.91 -15.28 3.22
CA VAL A 330 -16.58 -14.81 2.01
C VAL A 330 -18.07 -14.79 2.31
N ASP A 331 -18.65 -13.59 2.39
CA ASP A 331 -20.01 -13.35 2.90
C ASP A 331 -20.21 -14.03 4.27
N ASN A 332 -21.12 -15.00 4.36
CA ASN A 332 -21.39 -15.76 5.59
C ASN A 332 -20.60 -17.07 5.70
N ASN A 333 -19.81 -17.41 4.68
CA ASN A 333 -19.02 -18.64 4.65
C ASN A 333 -17.62 -18.37 5.16
N VAL A 334 -17.22 -19.10 6.20
CA VAL A 334 -15.93 -18.94 6.86
C VAL A 334 -15.18 -20.28 6.82
N THR A 335 -13.90 -20.23 6.52
CA THR A 335 -13.02 -21.40 6.52
C THR A 335 -11.70 -21.11 7.21
N ASP A 336 -11.25 -22.06 8.02
CA ASP A 336 -9.94 -22.01 8.68
C ASP A 336 -8.88 -22.50 7.71
N LEU A 337 -8.38 -21.58 6.87
CA LEU A 337 -7.27 -21.82 5.96
C LEU A 337 -6.07 -20.99 6.39
N VAL A 338 -5.02 -21.68 6.83
CA VAL A 338 -3.76 -21.07 7.26
C VAL A 338 -2.78 -21.03 6.09
N PHE A 339 -2.38 -19.84 5.67
CA PHE A 339 -1.36 -19.65 4.63
C PHE A 339 -0.58 -18.36 4.85
N ALA A 340 0.59 -18.28 4.22
CA ALA A 340 1.40 -17.08 4.23
C ALA A 340 1.02 -16.19 3.04
N ALA A 341 0.86 -14.89 3.27
CA ALA A 341 0.55 -13.90 2.24
C ALA A 341 1.63 -12.82 2.20
N ASN A 342 2.06 -12.43 0.99
CA ASN A 342 2.99 -11.32 0.81
C ASN A 342 2.21 -10.06 0.42
N PHE A 343 2.53 -8.95 1.08
CA PHE A 343 2.11 -7.63 0.63
C PHE A 343 3.07 -7.12 -0.46
N ASP A 344 2.57 -7.04 -1.69
CA ASP A 344 3.35 -6.73 -2.87
C ASP A 344 2.65 -5.68 -3.75
N SER A 345 3.18 -4.46 -3.78
CA SER A 345 2.66 -3.36 -4.61
C SER A 345 3.10 -3.44 -6.08
N SER A 346 3.97 -4.39 -6.43
CA SER A 346 4.45 -4.61 -7.80
C SER A 346 3.53 -5.53 -8.63
N VAL A 347 2.50 -6.08 -8.00
CA VAL A 347 1.45 -6.88 -8.65
C VAL A 347 0.08 -6.22 -8.46
N SER A 348 -0.70 -6.20 -9.52
CA SER A 348 -2.02 -5.55 -9.51
C SER A 348 -3.16 -6.43 -9.00
N TYR A 349 -2.94 -7.74 -8.92
CA TYR A 349 -3.95 -8.70 -8.50
C TYR A 349 -3.45 -9.56 -7.34
N SER A 350 -4.38 -9.96 -6.48
CA SER A 350 -4.11 -10.96 -5.44
C SER A 350 -4.09 -12.36 -6.05
N PHE A 351 -2.99 -13.08 -5.83
CA PHE A 351 -2.85 -14.47 -6.28
C PHE A 351 -3.11 -15.43 -5.13
N PHE A 352 -4.04 -16.36 -5.32
CA PHE A 352 -4.37 -17.38 -4.34
C PHE A 352 -4.05 -18.76 -4.90
N ALA A 353 -3.43 -19.61 -4.07
CA ALA A 353 -3.29 -21.03 -4.36
C ALA A 353 -4.50 -21.80 -3.83
N ASP A 354 -4.75 -22.99 -4.36
CA ASP A 354 -5.71 -23.91 -3.76
C ASP A 354 -5.23 -24.40 -2.39
N PRO A 355 -6.13 -24.57 -1.40
CA PRO A 355 -7.60 -24.50 -1.52
C PRO A 355 -8.22 -23.11 -1.36
N ALA A 356 -7.43 -22.07 -1.04
CA ALA A 356 -7.94 -20.71 -0.79
C ALA A 356 -8.62 -20.11 -2.05
N TYR A 357 -8.03 -20.29 -3.22
CA TYR A 357 -8.61 -19.86 -4.49
C TYR A 357 -9.98 -20.50 -4.73
N SER A 358 -10.05 -21.84 -4.70
CA SER A 358 -11.30 -22.59 -4.85
C SER A 358 -12.36 -22.16 -3.82
N PHE A 359 -11.97 -21.95 -2.56
CA PHE A 359 -12.90 -21.46 -1.55
C PHE A 359 -13.49 -20.09 -1.92
N ILE A 360 -12.65 -19.13 -2.31
CA ILE A 360 -13.11 -17.80 -2.71
C ILE A 360 -14.06 -17.90 -3.90
N VAL A 361 -13.62 -18.56 -4.97
CA VAL A 361 -14.36 -18.65 -6.24
C VAL A 361 -15.71 -19.37 -6.08
N ASN A 362 -15.80 -20.38 -5.22
CA ASN A 362 -17.04 -21.13 -4.99
C ASN A 362 -18.02 -20.41 -4.06
N ASN A 363 -17.55 -19.48 -3.22
CA ASN A 363 -18.38 -18.78 -2.24
C ASN A 363 -18.71 -17.34 -2.65
N VAL A 364 -18.04 -16.78 -3.65
CA VAL A 364 -18.45 -15.51 -4.26
C VAL A 364 -19.71 -15.77 -5.10
N LEU A 365 -20.81 -15.10 -4.74
CA LEU A 365 -22.06 -15.15 -5.51
C LEU A 365 -21.83 -14.62 -6.93
N TRP A 366 -21.83 -15.53 -7.91
CA TRP A 366 -21.90 -15.24 -9.34
C TRP A 366 -23.29 -14.71 -9.71
N ILE A 367 -23.69 -13.56 -9.19
CA ILE A 367 -24.89 -12.88 -9.68
C ILE A 367 -24.49 -12.20 -11.00
N TRP A 368 -24.90 -12.83 -12.11
CA TRP A 368 -24.82 -12.46 -13.54
C TRP A 368 -23.60 -12.94 -14.35
N CYS A 369 -23.58 -14.23 -14.71
CA CYS A 369 -23.09 -14.73 -16.02
C CYS A 369 -23.79 -16.07 -16.32
N LEU A 370 -25.10 -16.04 -16.54
CA LEU A 370 -25.82 -17.13 -17.20
C LEU A 370 -26.57 -16.52 -18.37
N ASP A 371 -25.85 -16.35 -19.48
CA ASP A 371 -26.40 -16.67 -20.79
C ASP A 371 -25.46 -17.72 -21.40
N GLU A 372 -26.06 -18.89 -21.59
CA GLU A 372 -25.67 -20.18 -22.20
C GLU A 372 -24.19 -20.47 -22.58
N ASP A 373 -23.72 -21.62 -22.05
CA ASP A 373 -22.77 -22.57 -22.63
C ASP A 373 -21.37 -22.09 -23.04
N VAL A 374 -20.48 -21.88 -22.06
CA VAL A 374 -19.03 -21.97 -22.28
C VAL A 374 -18.35 -22.69 -21.11
N GLU A 375 -17.73 -23.84 -21.37
CA GLU A 375 -16.79 -24.48 -20.43
C GLU A 375 -15.69 -23.48 -20.05
N PRO A 376 -15.39 -23.27 -18.74
CA PRO A 376 -14.36 -22.33 -18.35
C PRO A 376 -12.99 -22.79 -18.89
N PRO A 377 -12.30 -22.00 -19.73
CA PRO A 377 -10.95 -22.34 -20.17
C PRO A 377 -10.02 -22.40 -18.95
N ARG A 378 -9.12 -23.39 -18.95
CA ARG A 378 -8.17 -23.71 -17.86
C ARG A 378 -7.16 -22.61 -17.48
N LEU A 379 -7.24 -21.41 -18.03
CA LEU A 379 -6.50 -20.23 -17.61
C LEU A 379 -7.23 -18.99 -18.13
N LEU A 380 -7.95 -18.28 -17.27
CA LEU A 380 -8.42 -16.93 -17.56
C LEU A 380 -8.10 -16.00 -16.41
N PHE A 381 -7.07 -15.20 -16.66
CA PHE A 381 -6.88 -13.87 -16.11
C PHE A 381 -8.10 -13.04 -16.53
N PHE A 382 -8.83 -12.44 -15.58
CA PHE A 382 -9.57 -11.17 -15.65
C PHE A 382 -10.63 -11.15 -14.53
N VAL A 383 -10.58 -10.13 -13.66
CA VAL A 383 -11.76 -9.63 -12.95
C VAL A 383 -11.89 -8.16 -13.31
N VAL A 384 -12.82 -7.84 -14.21
CA VAL A 384 -13.26 -6.46 -14.47
C VAL A 384 -14.72 -6.40 -14.05
N ALA A 385 -15.00 -5.70 -12.95
CA ALA A 385 -16.35 -5.35 -12.56
C ALA A 385 -16.71 -3.98 -13.16
N ARG A 386 -17.70 -3.94 -14.05
CA ARG A 386 -18.43 -2.70 -14.39
C ARG A 386 -19.86 -2.87 -13.89
N ALA A 387 -20.17 -2.22 -12.78
CA ALA A 387 -21.50 -2.27 -12.15
C ALA A 387 -22.46 -1.22 -12.73
N ARG A 388 -23.73 -1.60 -12.86
CA ARG A 388 -24.87 -0.72 -12.62
C ARG A 388 -25.59 -1.29 -11.40
N ASP A 389 -25.76 -0.43 -10.40
CA ASP A 389 -26.34 -0.66 -9.07
C ASP A 389 -25.39 -1.20 -7.98
N LEU A 390 -25.33 -0.48 -6.86
CA LEU A 390 -24.12 -0.21 -6.06
C LEU A 390 -24.20 -0.63 -4.58
N ARG A 391 -25.10 -1.56 -4.21
CA ARG A 391 -25.43 -1.80 -2.79
C ARG A 391 -25.08 -3.17 -2.19
N ALA A 392 -24.27 -4.02 -2.83
CA ALA A 392 -24.04 -5.38 -2.33
C ALA A 392 -22.63 -5.99 -2.51
N PHE A 393 -21.56 -5.21 -2.69
CA PHE A 393 -20.19 -5.75 -2.92
C PHE A 393 -19.16 -5.29 -1.86
N GLU A 394 -19.51 -5.36 -0.57
CA GLU A 394 -18.69 -4.72 0.49
C GLU A 394 -17.68 -5.62 1.24
N CYS A 395 -17.62 -6.94 1.09
CA CYS A 395 -16.84 -7.74 2.06
C CYS A 395 -15.55 -8.44 1.60
N LEU A 396 -15.31 -8.71 0.31
CA LEU A 396 -14.09 -9.47 -0.06
C LEU A 396 -12.95 -8.62 -0.65
N MET A 397 -13.28 -7.45 -1.22
CA MET A 397 -12.30 -6.63 -1.96
C MET A 397 -11.88 -5.36 -1.20
N TYR A 398 -12.67 -4.94 -0.20
CA TYR A 398 -12.43 -3.69 0.56
C TYR A 398 -11.33 -3.79 1.61
N ALA A 399 -10.94 -4.99 2.07
CA ALA A 399 -9.91 -5.12 3.10
C ALA A 399 -8.50 -4.67 2.65
N LEU A 400 -8.26 -4.54 1.34
CA LEU A 400 -6.95 -4.14 0.79
C LEU A 400 -6.99 -2.85 -0.07
N LEU A 401 -8.13 -2.46 -0.65
CA LEU A 401 -8.19 -1.36 -1.63
C LEU A 401 -8.58 0.00 -1.06
N ASP A 402 -9.19 0.07 0.14
CA ASP A 402 -9.52 1.33 0.85
C ASP A 402 -8.74 1.50 2.16
N ALA A 403 -7.68 0.71 2.35
CA ALA A 403 -6.87 0.72 3.55
C ALA A 403 -5.50 1.33 3.28
N CYS A 404 -5.12 2.33 4.08
CA CYS A 404 -3.71 2.69 4.23
C CYS A 404 -2.98 1.48 4.83
N VAL A 405 -2.00 0.96 4.11
CA VAL A 405 -1.15 -0.12 4.59
C VAL A 405 0.02 0.50 5.34
N LEU A 406 0.11 0.18 6.62
CA LEU A 406 1.23 0.58 7.47
C LEU A 406 2.22 -0.58 7.54
N ALA A 407 3.44 -0.33 7.11
CA ALA A 407 4.56 -1.26 7.11
C ALA A 407 5.57 -0.91 8.21
#